data_AF-A0A9W3D0A0-F1
#
_entry.id   AF-A0A9W3D0A0-F1
#
_cell.length_a   1.000
_cell.length_b   1.000
_cell.length_c   1.000
_cell.angle_alpha   90.00
_cell.angle_beta   90.00
_cell.angle_gamma   90.00
#
_symmetry.space_group_name_H-M   'P 1'
#
loop_
_entity.id
_entity.type
_entity.pdbx_description
1 polymer ?
#
loop_
_entity_poly.entity_id
_entity_poly.type
_entity_poly.pdbx_seq_one_letter_code
_entity_poly.pdbx_strand_id
1 'polypeptide(L)'
;MRSTELPVSTMSLGTSYSTMFKVTGHCREVNPDTITRVVVDEGKKFKYLFWALGASIEGFRAMRKVLVVDATHLKTVYGGVLFIATAQDPNHHHYPIAFGVADGEKYESCLWFMEQNKGLIKAVRLVFPQAAHEYCIWHLSQNVKGYVRNSKDTCAFKFMECAHAYTEAEFLALYDTFCMRYPSAAEYLKKSCEQKKWARCYFEGVRYNVDTTNSAESFNGVIKDARKLTLLPMFDFIIGKIAEWFNKHRKEAAEQPPALKLVPIVEEEMSKRCIDAGVLTVDELNSFHLEYSVHGSDGKRYTVDMAMKTCTCEQFDKDKYPCVRAFPGGVWQTLFLACVLVLPRGFIGVTSSGVGAFSGGVRVFSVG
;
A
#
# COMPACT_ATOMS: atom_id res chain seq x y z
N MET A 1 -5.18 28.84 -24.12
CA MET A 1 -5.09 30.32 -24.08
C MET A 1 -3.87 30.70 -23.25
N ARG A 2 -3.04 31.63 -23.73
CA ARG A 2 -1.77 32.01 -23.10
C ARG A 2 -2.02 32.56 -21.69
N SER A 3 -1.46 31.92 -20.67
CA SER A 3 -1.43 32.43 -19.30
C SER A 3 -0.41 33.55 -19.22
N THR A 4 -0.88 34.77 -18.99
CA THR A 4 -0.03 35.90 -18.60
C THR A 4 0.62 35.60 -17.26
N GLU A 5 1.94 35.49 -17.26
CA GLU A 5 2.76 35.43 -16.06
C GLU A 5 2.61 36.74 -15.26
N LEU A 6 2.32 36.65 -13.97
CA LEU A 6 2.45 37.75 -13.03
C LEU A 6 3.56 37.42 -12.02
N PRO A 7 4.54 38.33 -11.80
CA PRO A 7 5.66 38.08 -10.91
C PRO A 7 5.24 38.05 -9.43
N VAL A 8 5.87 37.15 -8.67
CA VAL A 8 5.45 36.66 -7.34
C VAL A 8 5.81 37.58 -6.17
N SER A 9 6.38 38.77 -6.40
CA SER A 9 6.86 39.64 -5.31
C SER A 9 5.84 40.64 -4.72
N THR A 10 4.59 40.66 -5.18
CA THR A 10 3.58 41.64 -4.70
C THR A 10 2.21 41.07 -4.32
N MET A 11 2.03 39.74 -4.26
CA MET A 11 0.73 39.19 -3.86
C MET A 11 0.61 39.12 -2.35
N SER A 12 -0.16 40.05 -1.77
CA SER A 12 -0.57 40.03 -0.36
C SER A 12 -1.14 38.66 0.03
N LEU A 13 -0.92 38.25 1.29
CA LEU A 13 -1.41 36.99 1.86
C LEU A 13 -2.90 36.71 1.54
N GLY A 14 -3.76 37.74 1.42
CA GLY A 14 -5.18 37.58 1.08
C GLY A 14 -5.46 37.02 -0.32
N THR A 15 -4.61 37.27 -1.31
CA THR A 15 -4.88 36.90 -2.71
C THR A 15 -4.58 35.42 -2.99
N SER A 16 -3.55 34.86 -2.33
CA SER A 16 -3.15 33.45 -2.47
C SER A 16 -4.22 32.46 -1.96
N TYR A 17 -4.91 32.79 -0.84
CA TYR A 17 -6.00 31.97 -0.31
C TYR A 17 -7.20 31.91 -1.24
N SER A 18 -7.61 33.06 -1.78
CA SER A 18 -8.73 33.13 -2.71
C SER A 18 -8.49 32.25 -3.93
N THR A 19 -7.25 32.18 -4.40
CA THR A 19 -6.85 31.31 -5.52
C THR A 19 -6.88 29.83 -5.12
N MET A 20 -6.48 29.46 -3.90
CA MET A 20 -6.58 28.07 -3.41
C MET A 20 -8.03 27.58 -3.36
N PHE A 21 -8.95 28.41 -2.86
CA PHE A 21 -10.38 28.08 -2.85
C PHE A 21 -10.95 27.97 -4.27
N LYS A 22 -10.52 28.82 -5.20
CA LYS A 22 -10.91 28.74 -6.62
C LYS A 22 -10.40 27.47 -7.29
N VAL A 23 -9.12 27.14 -7.14
CA VAL A 23 -8.51 25.93 -7.74
C VAL A 23 -9.15 24.67 -7.18
N THR A 24 -9.31 24.59 -5.86
CA THR A 24 -9.97 23.44 -5.23
C THR A 24 -11.46 23.36 -5.55
N GLY A 25 -12.14 24.49 -5.76
CA GLY A 25 -13.51 24.55 -6.26
C GLY A 25 -13.62 24.00 -7.69
N HIS A 26 -12.74 24.45 -8.59
CA HIS A 26 -12.68 23.97 -9.97
C HIS A 26 -12.44 22.46 -10.05
N CYS A 27 -11.54 21.91 -9.20
CA CYS A 27 -11.35 20.46 -9.12
C CYS A 27 -12.65 19.69 -8.81
N ARG A 28 -13.53 20.24 -7.97
CA ARG A 28 -14.82 19.60 -7.65
C ARG A 28 -15.83 19.69 -8.78
N GLU A 29 -15.75 20.73 -9.60
CA GLU A 29 -16.60 20.89 -10.79
C GLU A 29 -16.23 19.88 -11.89
N VAL A 30 -14.92 19.73 -12.16
CA VAL A 30 -14.43 18.85 -13.25
C VAL A 30 -14.26 17.40 -12.82
N ASN A 31 -14.17 17.13 -11.51
CA ASN A 31 -14.04 15.81 -10.92
C ASN A 31 -15.01 15.71 -9.73
N PRO A 32 -16.29 15.33 -9.97
CA PRO A 32 -17.30 15.16 -8.93
C PRO A 32 -16.80 14.27 -7.79
N ASP A 33 -17.33 14.46 -6.58
CA ASP A 33 -16.90 13.76 -5.35
C ASP A 33 -15.47 14.05 -4.87
N THR A 34 -14.73 14.93 -5.55
CA THR A 34 -13.44 15.42 -5.05
C THR A 34 -13.61 16.08 -3.68
N ILE A 35 -12.79 15.64 -2.72
CA ILE A 35 -12.74 16.20 -1.37
C ILE A 35 -11.54 17.12 -1.28
N THR A 36 -11.77 18.35 -0.84
CA THR A 36 -10.70 19.28 -0.51
C THR A 36 -10.98 19.95 0.83
N ARG A 37 -9.94 20.26 1.59
CA ARG A 37 -10.07 21.00 2.85
C ARG A 37 -8.90 21.95 3.02
N VAL A 38 -9.20 23.22 3.21
CA VAL A 38 -8.22 24.25 3.56
C VAL A 38 -8.43 24.61 5.03
N VAL A 39 -7.35 24.59 5.80
CA VAL A 39 -7.35 25.00 7.22
C VAL A 39 -6.51 26.25 7.34
N VAL A 40 -7.04 27.23 8.06
CA VAL A 40 -6.35 28.47 8.42
C VAL A 40 -6.15 28.56 9.93
N ASP A 41 -5.11 29.27 10.37
CA ASP A 41 -4.88 29.57 11.78
C ASP A 41 -5.72 30.78 12.27
N GLU A 42 -5.59 31.12 13.55
CA GLU A 42 -6.28 32.25 14.19
C GLU A 42 -5.96 33.60 13.52
N GLY A 43 -4.77 33.71 12.92
CA GLY A 43 -4.33 34.87 12.14
C GLY A 43 -4.82 34.88 10.69
N LYS A 44 -5.73 33.96 10.31
CA LYS A 44 -6.21 33.74 8.93
C LYS A 44 -5.10 33.40 7.95
N LYS A 45 -4.00 32.82 8.42
CA LYS A 45 -2.91 32.32 7.57
C LYS A 45 -3.09 30.83 7.28
N PHE A 46 -2.45 30.39 6.21
CA PHE A 46 -2.44 29.02 5.74
C PHE A 46 -1.90 28.13 6.85
N LYS A 47 -2.65 27.09 7.19
CA LYS A 47 -2.14 26.04 8.06
C LYS A 47 -2.00 24.75 7.27
N TYR A 48 -3.11 24.17 6.82
CA TYR A 48 -3.13 22.86 6.15
C TYR A 48 -3.96 22.85 4.87
N LEU A 49 -3.55 22.01 3.90
CA LEU A 49 -4.33 21.71 2.69
C LEU A 49 -4.48 20.21 2.56
N PHE A 50 -5.69 19.72 2.34
CA PHE A 50 -5.97 18.33 1.97
C PHE A 50 -6.70 18.29 0.64
N TRP A 51 -6.37 17.30 -0.18
CA TRP A 51 -7.17 16.97 -1.34
C TRP A 51 -7.10 15.49 -1.67
N ALA A 52 -8.19 15.01 -2.27
CA ALA A 52 -8.28 13.69 -2.84
C ALA A 52 -9.34 13.71 -3.94
N LEU A 53 -8.96 13.23 -5.12
CA LEU A 53 -9.79 13.32 -6.32
C LEU A 53 -10.93 12.31 -6.27
N GLY A 54 -12.11 12.71 -6.75
CA GLY A 54 -13.28 11.84 -6.84
C GLY A 54 -12.98 10.52 -7.56
N ALA A 55 -12.34 10.61 -8.72
CA ALA A 55 -11.87 9.44 -9.46
C ALA A 55 -10.94 8.51 -8.64
N SER A 56 -10.05 9.07 -7.81
CA SER A 56 -9.18 8.28 -6.93
C SER A 56 -9.99 7.57 -5.83
N ILE A 57 -10.97 8.24 -5.26
CA ILE A 57 -11.87 7.69 -4.23
C ILE A 57 -12.70 6.54 -4.82
N GLU A 58 -13.23 6.76 -6.02
CA GLU A 58 -14.02 5.78 -6.73
C GLU A 58 -13.19 4.52 -7.03
N GLY A 59 -12.01 4.70 -7.63
CA GLY A 59 -11.13 3.59 -8.02
C GLY A 59 -10.66 2.74 -6.83
N PHE A 60 -10.44 3.36 -5.65
CA PHE A 60 -10.05 2.63 -4.45
C PHE A 60 -11.05 1.54 -4.03
N ARG A 61 -12.33 1.69 -4.39
CA ARG A 61 -13.36 0.67 -4.12
C ARG A 61 -13.07 -0.65 -4.84
N ALA A 62 -12.37 -0.64 -5.97
CA ALA A 62 -11.98 -1.82 -6.74
C ALA A 62 -10.57 -2.36 -6.41
N MET A 63 -9.85 -1.72 -5.47
CA MET A 63 -8.47 -2.07 -5.14
C MET A 63 -8.37 -2.99 -3.93
N ARG A 64 -7.22 -3.64 -3.80
CA ARG A 64 -6.83 -4.22 -2.52
C ARG A 64 -6.85 -3.12 -1.47
N LYS A 65 -7.42 -3.46 -0.34
CA LYS A 65 -7.78 -2.51 0.70
C LYS A 65 -6.57 -2.20 1.57
N VAL A 66 -5.43 -1.88 0.95
CA VAL A 66 -4.19 -1.51 1.63
C VAL A 66 -3.84 -0.07 1.28
N LEU A 67 -3.63 0.76 2.30
CA LEU A 67 -3.18 2.14 2.14
C LEU A 67 -1.77 2.28 2.69
N VAL A 68 -0.89 2.82 1.85
CA VAL A 68 0.47 3.20 2.23
C VAL A 68 0.52 4.71 2.35
N VAL A 69 0.84 5.20 3.56
CA VAL A 69 0.94 6.63 3.87
C VAL A 69 2.37 7.02 4.17
N ASP A 70 2.88 7.97 3.42
CA ASP A 70 4.23 8.53 3.60
C ASP A 70 4.17 10.05 3.78
N ALA A 71 5.18 10.61 4.43
CA ALA A 71 5.38 12.03 4.63
C ALA A 71 6.75 12.42 4.10
N THR A 72 6.80 13.43 3.24
CA THR A 72 8.06 13.89 2.67
C THR A 72 8.23 15.39 2.80
N HIS A 73 9.45 15.85 3.13
CA HIS A 73 9.71 17.27 3.33
C HIS A 73 9.53 18.08 2.04
N LEU A 74 8.86 19.22 2.16
CA LEU A 74 8.82 20.22 1.10
C LEU A 74 10.17 20.96 1.05
N LYS A 75 10.63 21.30 -0.15
CA LYS A 75 11.93 21.96 -0.38
C LYS A 75 11.80 23.45 -0.64
N THR A 76 10.65 24.02 -0.27
CA THR A 76 10.38 25.45 -0.42
C THR A 76 10.99 26.24 0.73
N VAL A 77 11.14 27.55 0.56
CA VAL A 77 11.61 28.46 1.63
C VAL A 77 10.71 28.46 2.87
N TYR A 78 9.45 28.03 2.73
CA TYR A 78 8.49 27.96 3.82
C TYR A 78 8.54 26.62 4.58
N GLY A 79 9.32 25.65 4.10
CA GLY A 79 9.38 24.31 4.69
C GLY A 79 8.05 23.55 4.61
N GLY A 80 7.80 22.70 5.60
CA GLY A 80 6.62 21.86 5.70
C GLY A 80 6.80 20.43 5.19
N VAL A 81 5.71 19.68 5.21
CA VAL A 81 5.65 18.28 4.76
C VAL A 81 4.47 18.07 3.82
N LEU A 82 4.67 17.19 2.84
CA LEU A 82 3.63 16.64 1.99
C LEU A 82 3.39 15.19 2.42
N PHE A 83 2.20 14.94 2.95
CA PHE A 83 1.66 13.61 3.15
C PHE A 83 1.06 13.09 1.86
N ILE A 84 1.25 11.80 1.60
CA ILE A 84 0.73 11.09 0.44
C ILE A 84 0.16 9.76 0.92
N ALA A 85 -1.11 9.52 0.62
CA ALA A 85 -1.74 8.22 0.76
C ALA A 85 -1.84 7.58 -0.63
N THR A 86 -1.29 6.37 -0.77
CA THR A 86 -1.34 5.58 -2.00
C THR A 86 -1.96 4.21 -1.71
N ALA A 87 -2.64 3.66 -2.68
CA ALA A 87 -3.02 2.26 -2.73
C ALA A 87 -2.25 1.56 -3.85
N GLN A 88 -2.49 0.27 -4.00
CA GLN A 88 -1.99 -0.50 -5.11
C GLN A 88 -3.18 -1.09 -5.89
N ASP A 89 -3.17 -0.91 -7.20
CA ASP A 89 -4.17 -1.54 -8.06
C ASP A 89 -3.89 -3.05 -8.21
N PRO A 90 -4.84 -3.82 -8.76
CA PRO A 90 -4.63 -5.25 -9.03
C PRO A 90 -3.36 -5.57 -9.83
N ASN A 91 -2.94 -4.70 -10.75
CA ASN A 91 -1.77 -4.89 -11.59
C ASN A 91 -0.47 -4.38 -10.93
N HIS A 92 -0.50 -4.18 -9.62
CA HIS A 92 0.59 -3.66 -8.80
C HIS A 92 1.04 -2.23 -9.12
N HIS A 93 0.26 -1.46 -9.90
CA HIS A 93 0.56 -0.06 -10.13
C HIS A 93 0.28 0.77 -8.88
N HIS A 94 1.06 1.83 -8.71
CA HIS A 94 0.84 2.81 -7.67
C HIS A 94 -0.42 3.62 -7.97
N TYR A 95 -1.27 3.76 -6.98
CA TYR A 95 -2.53 4.47 -7.15
C TYR A 95 -2.67 5.56 -6.08
N PRO A 96 -2.34 6.82 -6.41
CA PRO A 96 -2.44 7.93 -5.48
C PRO A 96 -3.90 8.21 -5.09
N ILE A 97 -4.16 8.23 -3.79
CA ILE A 97 -5.50 8.41 -3.21
C ILE A 97 -5.69 9.82 -2.69
N ALA A 98 -4.78 10.28 -1.85
CA ALA A 98 -4.94 11.55 -1.13
C ALA A 98 -3.61 12.20 -0.83
N PHE A 99 -3.68 13.51 -0.60
CA PHE A 99 -2.52 14.34 -0.32
C PHE A 99 -2.84 15.37 0.76
N GLY A 100 -1.82 15.70 1.54
CA GLY A 100 -1.94 16.67 2.63
C GLY A 100 -0.68 17.51 2.75
N VAL A 101 -0.82 18.83 2.77
CA VAL A 101 0.29 19.74 3.10
C VAL A 101 0.14 20.20 4.54
N ALA A 102 1.21 20.04 5.32
CA ALA A 102 1.27 20.46 6.70
C ALA A 102 2.58 21.12 7.10
N ASP A 103 2.63 21.66 8.31
CA ASP A 103 3.74 22.42 8.88
C ASP A 103 4.93 21.54 9.34
N GLY A 104 4.71 20.24 9.51
CA GLY A 104 5.75 19.27 9.88
C GLY A 104 5.18 17.88 10.15
N GLU A 105 6.06 16.88 10.31
CA GLU A 105 5.68 15.52 10.75
C GLU A 105 5.48 15.49 12.28
N LYS A 106 4.54 16.29 12.76
CA LYS A 106 4.15 16.38 14.18
C LYS A 106 2.93 15.49 14.42
N TYR A 107 2.74 15.06 15.66
CA TYR A 107 1.58 14.25 16.07
C TYR A 107 0.25 14.86 15.57
N GLU A 108 0.04 16.15 15.83
CA GLU A 108 -1.15 16.92 15.40
C GLU A 108 -1.36 16.88 13.88
N SER A 109 -0.29 17.15 13.12
CA SER A 109 -0.34 17.25 11.65
C SER A 109 -0.59 15.89 11.00
N CYS A 110 0.04 14.83 11.53
CA CYS A 110 -0.21 13.45 11.12
C CYS A 110 -1.64 13.03 11.45
N LEU A 111 -2.10 13.29 12.67
CA LEU A 111 -3.46 12.98 13.11
C LEU A 111 -4.49 13.67 12.22
N TRP A 112 -4.30 14.97 11.96
CA TRP A 112 -5.15 15.75 11.08
C TRP A 112 -5.23 15.15 9.66
N PHE A 113 -4.10 14.74 9.07
CA PHE A 113 -4.09 14.14 7.74
C PHE A 113 -4.83 12.79 7.72
N MET A 114 -4.58 11.95 8.73
CA MET A 114 -5.28 10.67 8.87
C MET A 114 -6.79 10.89 9.04
N GLU A 115 -7.20 11.91 9.78
CA GLU A 115 -8.61 12.31 9.91
C GLU A 115 -9.24 12.77 8.60
N GLN A 116 -8.49 13.44 7.73
CA GLN A 116 -9.01 13.78 6.40
C GLN A 116 -9.22 12.53 5.54
N ASN A 117 -8.30 11.57 5.64
CA ASN A 117 -8.48 10.25 5.03
C ASN A 117 -9.68 9.50 5.65
N LYS A 118 -10.04 9.71 6.92
CA LYS A 118 -11.33 9.20 7.48
C LYS A 118 -12.52 9.76 6.70
N GLY A 119 -12.50 11.04 6.37
CA GLY A 119 -13.52 11.71 5.56
C GLY A 119 -13.60 11.16 4.13
N LEU A 120 -12.44 10.89 3.55
CA LEU A 120 -12.28 10.27 2.24
C LEU A 120 -12.83 8.85 2.17
N ILE A 121 -12.57 8.12 3.24
CA ILE A 121 -12.84 6.71 3.38
C ILE A 121 -14.14 6.52 4.21
N LYS A 122 -15.03 7.53 4.25
CA LYS A 122 -16.39 7.42 4.83
C LYS A 122 -17.27 6.36 4.12
N ALA A 123 -16.90 5.93 2.91
CA ALA A 123 -17.51 4.80 2.20
C ALA A 123 -17.05 3.41 2.71
N VAL A 124 -15.93 3.33 3.43
CA VAL A 124 -15.51 2.08 4.11
C VAL A 124 -16.03 2.03 5.55
N ARG A 125 -16.46 3.17 6.09
CA ARG A 125 -17.22 3.40 7.34
C ARG A 125 -16.72 2.74 8.65
N LEU A 126 -15.93 1.67 8.69
CA LEU A 126 -15.43 1.03 9.93
C LEU A 126 -14.08 1.53 10.46
N VAL A 127 -13.27 2.35 9.81
CA VAL A 127 -12.17 1.90 8.95
C VAL A 127 -10.88 1.88 9.76
N PHE A 128 -10.80 1.12 10.88
CA PHE A 128 -9.58 0.49 11.46
C PHE A 128 -9.64 -0.03 12.93
N PRO A 129 -10.77 -0.42 13.57
CA PRO A 129 -10.68 -1.09 14.88
C PRO A 129 -9.92 -2.43 14.79
N GLN A 130 -9.88 -3.02 13.60
CA GLN A 130 -9.08 -4.21 13.28
C GLN A 130 -8.02 -3.98 12.19
N ALA A 131 -7.73 -2.73 11.77
CA ALA A 131 -6.48 -2.61 11.03
C ALA A 131 -5.34 -2.82 11.98
N ALA A 132 -4.60 -3.85 11.68
CA ALA A 132 -3.26 -3.96 12.16
C ALA A 132 -2.43 -2.91 11.39
N HIS A 133 -2.04 -1.88 12.14
CA HIS A 133 -1.06 -0.91 11.72
C HIS A 133 0.31 -1.56 11.73
N GLU A 134 1.03 -1.43 10.62
CA GLU A 134 2.30 -2.11 10.45
C GLU A 134 3.45 -1.14 10.25
N TYR A 135 4.63 -1.62 10.63
CA TYR A 135 5.87 -1.06 10.17
C TYR A 135 6.10 -1.48 8.73
N CYS A 136 6.48 -0.50 7.90
CA CYS A 136 7.13 -0.81 6.65
C CYS A 136 8.39 -1.66 6.93
N ILE A 137 8.44 -2.86 6.34
CA ILE A 137 9.55 -3.80 6.55
C ILE A 137 10.87 -3.20 6.02
N TRP A 138 10.82 -2.44 4.93
CA TRP A 138 12.00 -1.77 4.38
C TRP A 138 12.55 -0.67 5.31
N HIS A 139 11.68 0.20 5.83
CA HIS A 139 12.10 1.26 6.76
C HIS A 139 12.59 0.68 8.09
N LEU A 140 11.87 -0.32 8.62
CA LEU A 140 12.29 -1.01 9.84
C LEU A 140 13.63 -1.73 9.61
N SER A 141 13.87 -2.28 8.42
CA SER A 141 15.17 -2.87 8.09
C SER A 141 16.28 -1.81 8.06
N GLN A 142 16.02 -0.58 7.59
CA GLN A 142 16.99 0.52 7.69
C GLN A 142 17.28 0.92 9.14
N ASN A 143 16.26 0.94 10.01
CA ASN A 143 16.46 1.19 11.45
C ASN A 143 17.32 0.08 12.08
N VAL A 144 17.03 -1.18 11.76
CA VAL A 144 17.79 -2.37 12.21
C VAL A 144 19.28 -2.27 11.82
N LYS A 145 19.61 -1.74 10.62
CA LYS A 145 21.00 -1.49 10.21
C LYS A 145 21.75 -0.58 11.19
N GLY A 146 21.07 0.35 11.84
CA GLY A 146 21.65 1.30 12.79
C GLY A 146 22.26 0.63 14.04
N TYR A 147 21.82 -0.59 14.36
CA TYR A 147 22.21 -1.31 15.57
C TYR A 147 23.35 -2.31 15.37
N VAL A 148 23.96 -2.35 14.18
CA VAL A 148 25.12 -3.18 13.88
C VAL A 148 26.27 -2.34 13.31
N ARG A 149 27.50 -2.69 13.70
CA ARG A 149 28.71 -1.97 13.23
C ARG A 149 29.11 -2.42 11.82
N ASN A 150 29.13 -3.74 11.59
CA ASN A 150 29.53 -4.37 10.33
C ASN A 150 28.37 -5.16 9.72
N SER A 151 28.48 -5.52 8.43
CA SER A 151 27.48 -6.33 7.71
C SER A 151 26.06 -5.75 7.77
N LYS A 152 25.94 -4.41 7.71
CA LYS A 152 24.66 -3.70 7.82
C LYS A 152 23.64 -4.19 6.81
N ASP A 153 24.01 -4.29 5.54
CA ASP A 153 23.08 -4.72 4.49
C ASP A 153 22.69 -6.19 4.63
N THR A 154 23.63 -7.06 5.01
CA THR A 154 23.33 -8.47 5.32
C THR A 154 22.39 -8.60 6.52
N CYS A 155 22.58 -7.77 7.56
CA CYS A 155 21.70 -7.72 8.72
C CYS A 155 20.27 -7.33 8.30
N ALA A 156 20.12 -6.26 7.52
CA ALA A 156 18.81 -5.87 7.00
C ALA A 156 18.17 -6.95 6.15
N PHE A 157 18.94 -7.59 5.25
CA PHE A 157 18.45 -8.68 4.43
C PHE A 157 17.95 -9.87 5.27
N LYS A 158 18.75 -10.31 6.25
CA LYS A 158 18.38 -11.40 7.17
C LYS A 158 17.16 -11.06 8.03
N PHE A 159 17.02 -9.80 8.44
CA PHE A 159 15.81 -9.31 9.09
C PHE A 159 14.60 -9.39 8.16
N MET A 160 14.74 -8.97 6.90
CA MET A 160 13.64 -9.04 5.92
C MET A 160 13.22 -10.48 5.63
N GLU A 161 14.16 -11.44 5.60
CA GLU A 161 13.83 -12.87 5.53
C GLU A 161 12.97 -13.32 6.71
N CYS A 162 13.30 -12.89 7.94
CA CYS A 162 12.46 -13.16 9.11
C CYS A 162 11.07 -12.55 8.94
N ALA A 163 11.00 -11.28 8.53
CA ALA A 163 9.74 -10.54 8.40
C ALA A 163 8.79 -11.15 7.36
N HIS A 164 9.33 -11.73 6.28
CA HIS A 164 8.55 -12.32 5.19
C HIS A 164 8.18 -13.79 5.39
N ALA A 165 8.65 -14.45 6.45
CA ALA A 165 8.31 -15.84 6.74
C ALA A 165 6.78 -16.02 6.80
N TYR A 166 6.27 -17.02 6.07
CA TYR A 166 4.83 -17.26 6.00
C TYR A 166 4.33 -17.99 7.25
N THR A 167 5.09 -18.96 7.74
CA THR A 167 4.72 -19.77 8.90
C THR A 167 5.46 -19.32 10.16
N GLU A 168 4.84 -19.50 11.32
CA GLU A 168 5.48 -19.23 12.62
C GLU A 168 6.73 -20.08 12.82
N ALA A 169 6.71 -21.35 12.40
CA ALA A 169 7.86 -22.24 12.52
C ALA A 169 9.08 -21.74 11.74
N GLU A 170 8.89 -21.28 10.50
CA GLU A 170 9.96 -20.66 9.69
C GLU A 170 10.44 -19.35 10.31
N PHE A 171 9.52 -18.52 10.79
CA PHE A 171 9.85 -17.28 11.47
C PHE A 171 10.77 -17.53 12.67
N LEU A 172 10.39 -18.45 13.56
CA LEU A 172 11.16 -18.75 14.77
C LEU A 172 12.57 -19.24 14.43
N ALA A 173 12.71 -20.16 13.46
CA ALA A 173 14.01 -20.66 13.03
C ALA A 173 14.92 -19.56 12.45
N LEU A 174 14.36 -18.69 11.60
CA LEU A 174 15.09 -17.55 11.03
C LEU A 174 15.44 -16.51 12.09
N TYR A 175 14.49 -16.20 12.99
CA TYR A 175 14.63 -15.17 14.01
C TYR A 175 15.60 -15.60 15.12
N ASP A 176 15.66 -16.87 15.48
CA ASP A 176 16.67 -17.40 16.41
C ASP A 176 18.07 -17.28 15.84
N THR A 177 18.25 -17.67 14.56
CA THR A 177 19.52 -17.49 13.84
C THR A 177 19.91 -16.01 13.76
N PHE A 178 18.93 -15.13 13.49
CA PHE A 178 19.13 -13.69 13.47
C PHE A 178 19.55 -13.16 14.86
N CYS A 179 18.90 -13.59 15.93
CA CYS A 179 19.21 -13.19 17.30
C CYS A 179 20.63 -13.58 17.72
N MET A 180 21.09 -14.78 17.35
CA MET A 180 22.45 -15.23 17.61
C MET A 180 23.49 -14.39 16.87
N ARG A 181 23.21 -14.03 15.61
CA ARG A 181 24.16 -13.33 14.75
C ARG A 181 24.19 -11.82 14.99
N TYR A 182 23.06 -11.22 15.36
CA TYR A 182 22.89 -9.77 15.49
C TYR A 182 22.20 -9.39 16.82
N PRO A 183 22.80 -9.70 17.99
CA PRO A 183 22.14 -9.54 19.28
C PRO A 183 21.70 -8.11 19.60
N SER A 184 22.51 -7.10 19.24
CA SER A 184 22.18 -5.67 19.42
C SER A 184 20.96 -5.24 18.61
N ALA A 185 20.85 -5.69 17.35
CA ALA A 185 19.67 -5.42 16.53
C ALA A 185 18.43 -6.18 17.02
N ALA A 186 18.60 -7.42 17.48
CA ALA A 186 17.53 -8.20 18.07
C ALA A 186 17.00 -7.56 19.37
N GLU A 187 17.89 -6.99 20.19
CA GLU A 187 17.51 -6.26 21.41
C GLU A 187 16.68 -5.00 21.07
N TYR A 188 17.07 -4.24 20.05
CA TYR A 188 16.26 -3.12 19.54
C TYR A 188 14.86 -3.58 19.16
N LEU A 189 14.74 -4.64 18.36
CA LEU A 189 13.45 -5.18 17.91
C LEU A 189 12.59 -5.62 19.11
N LYS A 190 13.16 -6.39 20.05
CA LYS A 190 12.45 -6.85 21.25
C LYS A 190 11.96 -5.71 22.14
N LYS A 191 12.73 -4.62 22.25
CA LYS A 191 12.38 -3.46 23.09
C LYS A 191 11.42 -2.48 22.44
N SER A 192 11.50 -2.32 21.11
CA SER A 192 10.91 -1.18 20.42
C SER A 192 9.83 -1.57 19.41
N CYS A 193 9.70 -2.85 19.07
CA CYS A 193 8.86 -3.32 17.97
C CYS A 193 8.09 -4.60 18.34
N GLU A 194 6.77 -4.53 18.31
CA GLU A 194 5.91 -5.72 18.46
C GLU A 194 5.99 -6.58 17.19
N GLN A 195 6.27 -7.89 17.32
CA GLN A 195 6.38 -8.81 16.18
C GLN A 195 5.12 -8.83 15.30
N LYS A 196 3.93 -8.72 15.90
CA LYS A 196 2.64 -8.62 15.20
C LYS A 196 2.53 -7.42 14.24
N LYS A 197 3.41 -6.41 14.37
CA LYS A 197 3.41 -5.19 13.53
C LYS A 197 4.39 -5.26 12.36
N TRP A 198 5.16 -6.34 12.21
CA TRP A 198 6.14 -6.44 11.12
C TRP A 198 6.38 -7.84 10.57
N ALA A 199 6.12 -8.90 11.35
CA ALA A 199 6.27 -10.27 10.91
C ALA A 199 4.97 -10.77 10.27
N ARG A 200 5.05 -11.21 9.01
CA ARG A 200 3.91 -11.66 8.21
C ARG A 200 3.13 -12.81 8.88
N CYS A 201 3.83 -13.78 9.47
CA CYS A 201 3.20 -14.94 10.11
C CYS A 201 2.28 -14.57 11.29
N TYR A 202 2.59 -13.49 12.01
CA TYR A 202 1.82 -13.03 13.18
C TYR A 202 0.81 -11.93 12.86
N PHE A 203 0.71 -11.52 11.60
CA PHE A 203 -0.20 -10.48 11.19
C PHE A 203 -1.63 -11.03 11.12
N GLU A 204 -2.54 -10.42 11.88
CA GLU A 204 -3.94 -10.85 11.98
C GLU A 204 -4.79 -10.33 10.80
N GLY A 205 -4.31 -9.34 10.04
CA GLY A 205 -5.00 -8.79 8.87
C GLY A 205 -4.59 -9.43 7.53
N VAL A 206 -5.07 -8.87 6.41
CA VAL A 206 -4.65 -9.30 5.06
C VAL A 206 -3.73 -8.25 4.44
N ARG A 207 -2.42 -8.46 4.53
CA ARG A 207 -1.41 -7.59 3.89
C ARG A 207 -1.20 -7.89 2.40
N TYR A 208 -1.71 -9.04 1.95
CA TYR A 208 -1.40 -9.60 0.63
C TYR A 208 0.14 -9.69 0.49
N ASN A 209 0.69 -9.14 -0.60
CA ASN A 209 2.12 -9.00 -0.86
C ASN A 209 2.63 -7.55 -0.72
N VAL A 210 1.85 -6.66 -0.07
CA VAL A 210 2.18 -5.23 0.06
C VAL A 210 3.08 -5.02 1.27
N ASP A 211 4.35 -5.38 1.11
CA ASP A 211 5.30 -5.46 2.22
C ASP A 211 6.29 -4.28 2.28
N THR A 212 6.35 -3.50 1.20
CA THR A 212 7.27 -2.39 1.02
C THR A 212 6.55 -1.07 0.72
N THR A 213 7.26 0.03 0.94
CA THR A 213 6.80 1.40 0.68
C THR A 213 7.14 1.89 -0.70
N ASN A 214 7.54 0.97 -1.59
CA ASN A 214 7.90 1.26 -2.97
C ASN A 214 6.87 2.16 -3.65
N SER A 215 5.58 1.98 -3.35
CA SER A 215 4.52 2.83 -3.89
C SER A 215 4.60 4.30 -3.51
N ALA A 216 4.81 4.57 -2.22
CA ALA A 216 4.92 5.95 -1.76
C ALA A 216 6.30 6.55 -2.10
N GLU A 217 7.37 5.76 -2.03
CA GLU A 217 8.74 6.20 -2.38
C GLU A 217 8.89 6.50 -3.87
N SER A 218 8.34 5.65 -4.75
CA SER A 218 8.33 5.86 -6.19
C SER A 218 7.59 7.14 -6.55
N PHE A 219 6.42 7.37 -5.95
CA PHE A 219 5.68 8.61 -6.14
C PHE A 219 6.45 9.83 -5.62
N ASN A 220 7.08 9.73 -4.45
CA ASN A 220 7.97 10.78 -3.91
C ASN A 220 9.14 11.11 -4.85
N GLY A 221 9.65 10.12 -5.57
CA GLY A 221 10.64 10.27 -6.63
C GLY A 221 10.08 11.10 -7.80
N VAL A 222 8.87 10.77 -8.27
CA VAL A 222 8.18 11.45 -9.37
C VAL A 222 7.95 12.93 -9.06
N ILE A 223 7.59 13.27 -7.81
CA ILE A 223 7.32 14.65 -7.41
C ILE A 223 8.54 15.37 -6.82
N LYS A 224 9.74 14.79 -6.88
CA LYS A 224 10.95 15.32 -6.24
C LYS A 224 11.24 16.78 -6.60
N ASP A 225 11.06 17.14 -7.86
CA ASP A 225 11.28 18.52 -8.34
C ASP A 225 10.05 19.40 -8.12
N ALA A 226 8.83 18.84 -8.23
CA ALA A 226 7.60 19.56 -7.90
C ALA A 226 7.57 20.06 -6.45
N ARG A 227 8.22 19.35 -5.50
CA ARG A 227 8.36 19.78 -4.10
C ARG A 227 9.20 21.04 -3.88
N LYS A 228 9.90 21.52 -4.91
CA LYS A 228 10.62 22.80 -4.89
C LYS A 228 9.72 23.97 -5.29
N LEU A 229 8.58 23.68 -5.92
CA LEU A 229 7.63 24.69 -6.37
C LEU A 229 6.79 25.21 -5.20
N THR A 230 6.16 26.37 -5.39
CA THR A 230 5.13 26.84 -4.47
C THR A 230 3.90 25.93 -4.49
N LEU A 231 3.02 26.09 -3.51
CA LEU A 231 1.90 25.17 -3.27
C LEU A 231 1.00 24.96 -4.50
N LEU A 232 0.65 26.04 -5.23
CA LEU A 232 -0.26 25.96 -6.37
C LEU A 232 0.33 25.23 -7.59
N PRO A 233 1.53 25.57 -8.08
CA PRO A 233 2.16 24.79 -9.15
C PRO A 233 2.48 23.34 -8.75
N MET A 234 2.83 23.08 -7.49
CA MET A 234 3.01 21.71 -6.99
C MET A 234 1.68 20.93 -7.04
N PHE A 235 0.59 21.54 -6.58
CA PHE A 235 -0.74 20.95 -6.65
C PHE A 235 -1.13 20.63 -8.09
N ASP A 236 -0.99 21.58 -9.00
CA ASP A 236 -1.33 21.41 -10.42
C ASP A 236 -0.48 20.29 -11.08
N PHE A 237 0.82 20.25 -10.79
CA PHE A 237 1.69 19.16 -11.24
C PHE A 237 1.21 17.79 -10.75
N ILE A 238 0.84 17.68 -9.47
CA ILE A 238 0.35 16.43 -8.89
C ILE A 238 -0.97 16.00 -9.56
N ILE A 239 -1.92 16.91 -9.77
CA ILE A 239 -3.18 16.61 -10.46
C ILE A 239 -2.92 16.15 -11.89
N GLY A 240 -2.06 16.87 -12.62
CA GLY A 240 -1.66 16.50 -13.98
C GLY A 240 -1.04 15.10 -14.06
N LYS A 241 -0.19 14.75 -13.09
CA LYS A 241 0.45 13.42 -13.02
C LYS A 241 -0.55 12.30 -12.73
N ILE A 242 -1.50 12.51 -11.83
CA ILE A 242 -2.56 11.52 -11.56
C ILE A 242 -3.41 11.30 -12.82
N ALA A 243 -3.80 12.38 -13.50
CA ALA A 243 -4.58 12.30 -14.73
C ALA A 243 -3.83 11.56 -15.86
N GLU A 244 -2.53 11.84 -16.02
CA GLU A 244 -1.64 11.14 -16.96
C GLU A 244 -1.63 9.64 -16.70
N TRP A 245 -1.39 9.24 -15.44
CA TRP A 245 -1.32 7.83 -15.04
C TRP A 245 -2.66 7.11 -15.18
N PHE A 246 -3.76 7.72 -14.74
CA PHE A 246 -5.08 7.11 -14.86
C PHE A 246 -5.47 6.92 -16.32
N ASN A 247 -5.14 7.88 -17.17
CA ASN A 247 -5.36 7.73 -18.61
C ASN A 247 -4.50 6.61 -19.21
N LYS A 248 -3.22 6.52 -18.82
CA LYS A 248 -2.32 5.46 -19.26
C LYS A 248 -2.84 4.07 -18.85
N HIS A 249 -3.10 3.85 -17.56
CA HIS A 249 -3.57 2.55 -17.06
C HIS A 249 -4.94 2.17 -17.63
N ARG A 250 -5.82 3.14 -17.86
CA ARG A 250 -7.12 2.90 -18.54
C ARG A 250 -6.95 2.41 -19.97
N LYS A 251 -6.00 2.97 -20.72
CA LYS A 251 -5.69 2.51 -22.09
C LYS A 251 -5.09 1.11 -22.07
N GLU A 252 -4.11 0.87 -21.21
CA GLU A 252 -3.48 -0.45 -21.04
C GLU A 252 -4.51 -1.52 -20.67
N ALA A 253 -5.48 -1.20 -19.80
CA ALA A 253 -6.57 -2.11 -19.44
C ALA A 253 -7.57 -2.34 -20.58
N ALA A 254 -7.82 -1.34 -21.44
CA ALA A 254 -8.71 -1.45 -22.59
C ALA A 254 -8.08 -2.23 -23.76
N GLU A 255 -6.75 -2.20 -23.87
CA GLU A 255 -5.98 -2.93 -24.87
C GLU A 255 -5.80 -4.42 -24.53
N GLN A 256 -6.16 -4.85 -23.31
CA GLN A 256 -6.05 -6.25 -22.92
C GLN A 256 -7.05 -7.15 -23.68
N PRO A 257 -6.61 -8.33 -24.16
CA PRO A 257 -7.49 -9.29 -24.79
C PRO A 257 -8.64 -9.70 -23.86
N PRO A 258 -9.90 -9.78 -24.34
CA PRO A 258 -11.03 -10.23 -23.53
C PRO A 258 -10.90 -11.66 -22.97
N ALA A 259 -10.01 -12.46 -23.57
CA ALA A 259 -9.72 -13.83 -23.12
C ALA A 259 -8.89 -13.87 -21.81
N LEU A 260 -8.12 -12.82 -21.51
CA LEU A 260 -7.38 -12.72 -20.25
C LEU A 260 -8.34 -12.36 -19.12
N LYS A 261 -8.41 -13.24 -18.11
CA LYS A 261 -9.27 -13.06 -16.94
C LYS A 261 -8.56 -12.32 -15.81
N LEU A 262 -7.22 -12.33 -15.81
CA LEU A 262 -6.39 -11.65 -14.83
C LEU A 262 -5.76 -10.41 -15.42
N VAL A 263 -5.33 -9.53 -14.52
CA VAL A 263 -4.42 -8.43 -14.89
C VAL A 263 -3.04 -8.99 -15.24
N PRO A 264 -2.30 -8.35 -16.17
CA PRO A 264 -1.06 -8.89 -16.73
C PRO A 264 -0.04 -9.42 -15.73
N ILE A 265 0.23 -8.68 -14.64
CA ILE A 265 1.24 -9.11 -13.66
C ILE A 265 0.83 -10.37 -12.89
N VAL A 266 -0.47 -10.52 -12.62
CA VAL A 266 -0.99 -11.71 -11.95
C VAL A 266 -1.00 -12.87 -12.93
N GLU A 267 -1.36 -12.65 -14.20
CA GLU A 267 -1.28 -13.67 -15.25
C GLU A 267 0.15 -14.20 -15.41
N GLU A 268 1.15 -13.31 -15.43
CA GLU A 268 2.57 -13.67 -15.52
C GLU A 268 3.02 -14.47 -14.30
N GLU A 269 2.70 -14.01 -13.09
CA GLU A 269 3.05 -14.68 -11.84
C GLU A 269 2.41 -16.07 -11.74
N MET A 270 1.14 -16.19 -12.12
CA MET A 270 0.43 -17.47 -12.12
C MET A 270 1.02 -18.41 -13.17
N SER A 271 1.34 -17.91 -14.36
CA SER A 271 1.97 -18.71 -15.43
C SER A 271 3.32 -19.30 -14.98
N LYS A 272 4.15 -18.51 -14.30
CA LYS A 272 5.43 -18.99 -13.72
C LYS A 272 5.19 -20.08 -12.69
N ARG A 273 4.29 -19.84 -11.73
CA ARG A 273 3.94 -20.81 -10.69
C ARG A 273 3.41 -22.12 -11.27
N CYS A 274 2.74 -22.09 -12.42
CA CYS A 274 2.26 -23.31 -13.07
C CYS A 274 3.35 -24.15 -13.69
N ILE A 275 4.35 -23.50 -14.30
CA ILE A 275 5.54 -24.19 -14.79
C ILE A 275 6.24 -24.88 -13.62
N ASP A 276 6.44 -24.15 -12.52
CA ASP A 276 7.08 -24.67 -11.31
C ASP A 276 6.24 -25.77 -10.63
N ALA A 277 4.91 -25.66 -10.67
CA ALA A 277 4.03 -26.68 -10.13
C ALA A 277 4.04 -27.97 -10.95
N GLY A 278 4.30 -27.88 -12.25
CA GLY A 278 4.35 -29.02 -13.17
C GLY A 278 5.41 -30.06 -12.81
N VAL A 279 6.41 -29.70 -11.99
CA VAL A 279 7.45 -30.64 -11.50
C VAL A 279 7.13 -31.21 -10.12
N LEU A 280 6.06 -30.77 -9.46
CA LEU A 280 5.68 -31.26 -8.13
C LEU A 280 4.83 -32.53 -8.26
N THR A 281 5.07 -33.48 -7.35
CA THR A 281 4.22 -34.68 -7.22
C THR A 281 3.02 -34.35 -6.33
N VAL A 282 1.85 -34.86 -6.71
CA VAL A 282 0.59 -34.60 -6.01
C VAL A 282 -0.13 -35.91 -5.74
N ASP A 283 -0.48 -36.13 -4.48
CA ASP A 283 -1.40 -37.19 -4.07
C ASP A 283 -2.78 -36.56 -3.81
N GLU A 284 -3.81 -37.08 -4.47
CA GLU A 284 -5.20 -36.72 -4.15
C GLU A 284 -5.56 -37.32 -2.78
N LEU A 285 -5.98 -36.47 -1.85
CA LEU A 285 -6.47 -36.91 -0.54
C LEU A 285 -8.00 -37.06 -0.56
N ASN A 286 -8.67 -36.07 -1.16
CA ASN A 286 -10.12 -36.04 -1.26
C ASN A 286 -10.58 -35.17 -2.45
N SER A 287 -11.00 -35.79 -3.55
CA SER A 287 -11.53 -35.06 -4.72
C SER A 287 -12.84 -34.32 -4.46
N PHE A 288 -13.68 -34.78 -3.53
CA PHE A 288 -14.96 -34.11 -3.24
C PHE A 288 -14.74 -32.79 -2.51
N HIS A 289 -13.79 -32.75 -1.57
CA HIS A 289 -13.41 -31.53 -0.85
C HIS A 289 -12.26 -30.75 -1.52
N LEU A 290 -11.71 -31.26 -2.63
CA LEU A 290 -10.58 -30.69 -3.35
C LEU A 290 -9.32 -30.54 -2.49
N GLU A 291 -9.03 -31.60 -1.71
CA GLU A 291 -7.87 -31.68 -0.82
C GLU A 291 -6.75 -32.53 -1.45
N TYR A 292 -5.53 -32.00 -1.41
CA TYR A 292 -4.36 -32.60 -2.04
C TYR A 292 -3.14 -32.56 -1.10
N SER A 293 -2.29 -33.58 -1.18
CA SER A 293 -0.96 -33.60 -0.57
C SER A 293 0.09 -33.38 -1.66
N VAL A 294 0.81 -32.27 -1.59
CA VAL A 294 1.80 -31.87 -2.59
C VAL A 294 3.20 -32.04 -2.02
N HIS A 295 4.06 -32.74 -2.76
CA HIS A 295 5.46 -32.94 -2.40
C HIS A 295 6.26 -31.75 -2.91
N GLY A 296 6.73 -30.92 -1.98
CA GLY A 296 7.55 -29.76 -2.28
C GLY A 296 8.96 -30.13 -2.73
N SER A 297 9.58 -29.24 -3.50
CA SER A 297 10.99 -29.35 -3.90
C SER A 297 11.98 -29.29 -2.73
N ASP A 298 11.53 -28.84 -1.57
CA ASP A 298 12.26 -28.82 -0.30
C ASP A 298 12.17 -30.15 0.47
N GLY A 299 11.53 -31.17 -0.12
CA GLY A 299 11.33 -32.49 0.50
C GLY A 299 10.22 -32.52 1.55
N LYS A 300 9.49 -31.42 1.76
CA LYS A 300 8.35 -31.38 2.67
C LYS A 300 7.05 -31.73 1.95
N ARG A 301 6.04 -32.17 2.69
CA ARG A 301 4.68 -32.34 2.18
C ARG A 301 3.79 -31.19 2.63
N TYR A 302 2.95 -30.74 1.71
CA TYR A 302 2.03 -29.64 1.91
C TYR A 302 0.60 -30.10 1.69
N THR A 303 -0.30 -29.79 2.62
CA THR A 303 -1.73 -30.03 2.42
C THR A 303 -2.33 -28.78 1.80
N VAL A 304 -3.04 -28.95 0.70
CA VAL A 304 -3.68 -27.89 -0.07
C VAL A 304 -5.17 -28.17 -0.11
N ASP A 305 -5.96 -27.18 0.29
CA ASP A 305 -7.42 -27.21 0.16
C ASP A 305 -7.82 -26.10 -0.83
N MET A 306 -8.25 -26.54 -2.02
CA MET A 306 -8.62 -25.62 -3.10
C MET A 306 -10.00 -24.99 -2.89
N ALA A 307 -10.88 -25.62 -2.10
CA ALA A 307 -12.20 -25.08 -1.78
C ALA A 307 -12.09 -23.94 -0.78
N MET A 308 -11.30 -24.13 0.27
CA MET A 308 -11.03 -23.13 1.31
C MET A 308 -9.94 -22.14 0.93
N LYS A 309 -9.20 -22.40 -0.16
CA LYS A 309 -8.09 -21.58 -0.67
C LYS A 309 -6.94 -21.46 0.35
N THR A 310 -6.60 -22.58 0.96
CA THR A 310 -5.57 -22.67 2.00
C THR A 310 -4.47 -23.64 1.60
N CYS A 311 -3.29 -23.44 2.17
CA CYS A 311 -2.16 -24.33 2.03
C CYS A 311 -1.36 -24.32 3.33
N THR A 312 -0.79 -25.45 3.74
CA THR A 312 0.06 -25.50 4.95
C THR A 312 1.34 -24.66 4.83
N CYS A 313 1.68 -24.14 3.64
CA CYS A 313 2.72 -23.12 3.48
C CYS A 313 2.25 -21.69 3.79
N GLU A 314 0.97 -21.49 4.12
CA GLU A 314 0.25 -20.24 4.43
C GLU A 314 0.30 -19.14 3.35
N GLN A 315 0.98 -19.38 2.24
CA GLN A 315 1.08 -18.39 1.16
C GLN A 315 -0.27 -18.18 0.47
N PHE A 316 -1.03 -19.24 0.20
CA PHE A 316 -2.36 -19.10 -0.43
C PHE A 316 -3.31 -18.31 0.49
N ASP A 317 -3.22 -18.61 1.78
CA ASP A 317 -3.99 -18.02 2.86
C ASP A 317 -3.72 -16.52 3.01
N LYS A 318 -2.45 -16.10 2.96
CA LYS A 318 -2.04 -14.71 3.22
C LYS A 318 -2.02 -13.83 1.97
N ASP A 319 -1.48 -14.33 0.85
CA ASP A 319 -1.41 -13.56 -0.40
C ASP A 319 -2.78 -13.45 -1.07
N LYS A 320 -3.71 -14.37 -0.76
CA LYS A 320 -5.02 -14.53 -1.44
C LYS A 320 -4.88 -14.85 -2.94
N TYR A 321 -3.72 -15.35 -3.36
CA TYR A 321 -3.48 -15.95 -4.67
C TYR A 321 -2.85 -17.34 -4.50
N PRO A 322 -3.16 -18.30 -5.40
CA PRO A 322 -2.61 -19.65 -5.34
C PRO A 322 -1.08 -19.66 -5.23
N CYS A 323 -0.53 -20.35 -4.23
CA CYS A 323 0.90 -20.64 -4.17
C CYS A 323 1.26 -21.72 -5.21
N VAL A 324 2.56 -21.98 -5.42
CA VAL A 324 3.01 -23.02 -6.38
C VAL A 324 2.41 -24.41 -6.12
N ARG A 325 2.08 -24.72 -4.86
CA ARG A 325 1.47 -26.00 -4.48
C ARG A 325 -0.03 -26.05 -4.78
N ALA A 326 -0.68 -24.90 -4.95
CA ALA A 326 -2.11 -24.80 -5.26
C ALA A 326 -2.41 -24.93 -6.77
N PHE A 327 -1.56 -25.67 -7.49
CA PHE A 327 -1.74 -26.02 -8.90
C PHE A 327 -1.62 -27.54 -9.12
N PRO A 328 -2.47 -28.36 -8.47
CA PRO A 328 -2.38 -29.80 -8.62
C PRO A 328 -2.70 -30.23 -10.06
N GLY A 329 -1.77 -30.92 -10.71
CA GLY A 329 -2.03 -31.73 -11.90
C GLY A 329 -2.46 -31.02 -13.19
N GLY A 330 -2.09 -29.74 -13.40
CA GLY A 330 -2.37 -29.06 -14.68
C GLY A 330 -3.82 -28.63 -14.89
N VAL A 331 -4.67 -28.65 -13.85
CA VAL A 331 -6.08 -28.22 -13.93
C VAL A 331 -6.19 -26.68 -13.85
N TRP A 332 -5.57 -25.99 -14.80
CA TRP A 332 -5.52 -24.53 -14.81
C TRP A 332 -6.85 -23.88 -15.23
N GLN A 333 -7.64 -24.55 -16.07
CA GLN A 333 -8.81 -23.92 -16.70
C GLN A 333 -10.12 -24.06 -15.91
N THR A 334 -10.28 -25.13 -15.12
CA THR A 334 -11.59 -25.48 -14.53
C THR A 334 -11.79 -24.95 -13.11
N LEU A 335 -10.75 -25.02 -12.25
CA LEU A 335 -10.84 -24.61 -10.84
C LEU A 335 -10.54 -23.11 -10.60
N PHE A 336 -9.82 -22.48 -11.53
CA PHE A 336 -9.31 -21.11 -11.38
C PHE A 336 -10.40 -20.03 -11.47
N LEU A 337 -11.46 -20.27 -12.26
CA LEU A 337 -12.63 -19.39 -12.37
C LEU A 337 -13.39 -19.22 -11.04
N ALA A 338 -13.37 -20.22 -10.16
CA ALA A 338 -14.02 -20.16 -8.86
C ALA A 338 -13.12 -19.48 -7.79
N CYS A 339 -11.80 -19.57 -7.94
CA CYS A 339 -10.87 -19.10 -6.91
C CYS A 339 -10.54 -17.60 -6.98
N VAL A 340 -10.56 -16.97 -8.17
CA VAL A 340 -10.08 -15.58 -8.37
C VAL A 340 -11.19 -14.52 -8.35
N LEU A 341 -12.37 -14.83 -7.81
CA LEU A 341 -13.47 -13.86 -7.62
C LEU A 341 -13.20 -12.75 -6.56
N VAL A 342 -11.96 -12.50 -6.17
CA VAL A 342 -11.61 -11.39 -5.25
C VAL A 342 -11.48 -10.06 -5.98
N LEU A 343 -11.43 -10.04 -7.32
CA LEU A 343 -11.38 -8.79 -8.09
C LEU A 343 -12.40 -8.78 -9.23
N PRO A 344 -13.71 -8.80 -8.91
CA PRO A 344 -14.70 -8.43 -9.90
C PRO A 344 -14.50 -6.97 -10.30
N ARG A 345 -14.76 -6.65 -11.57
CA ARG A 345 -14.90 -5.28 -12.04
C ARG A 345 -16.14 -4.63 -11.36
N GLY A 346 -16.03 -4.09 -10.13
CA GLY A 346 -16.95 -3.05 -9.56
C GLY A 346 -17.65 -3.25 -8.18
N PHE A 347 -17.85 -2.11 -7.47
CA PHE A 347 -18.86 -1.68 -6.43
C PHE A 347 -18.87 -2.25 -4.96
N ILE A 348 -19.59 -1.68 -3.97
CA ILE A 348 -19.38 -0.60 -2.93
C ILE A 348 -20.35 -0.86 -1.73
N GLY A 349 -19.98 -0.69 -0.42
CA GLY A 349 -20.98 -0.65 0.69
C GLY A 349 -20.58 -0.79 2.21
N VAL A 350 -20.22 0.31 2.93
CA VAL A 350 -20.83 0.96 4.14
C VAL A 350 -21.17 0.23 5.52
N THR A 351 -20.56 0.70 6.65
CA THR A 351 -20.96 0.96 8.12
C THR A 351 -20.03 0.30 9.17
N SER A 352 -19.79 0.72 10.45
CA SER A 352 -19.42 2.00 11.13
C SER A 352 -18.57 1.76 12.44
N SER A 353 -17.63 2.67 12.82
CA SER A 353 -17.00 2.97 14.18
C SER A 353 -15.82 2.11 14.74
N GLY A 354 -14.75 2.54 15.46
CA GLY A 354 -14.13 3.79 15.97
C GLY A 354 -12.78 3.45 16.69
N VAL A 355 -11.74 4.34 16.78
CA VAL A 355 -10.34 4.01 17.28
C VAL A 355 -9.50 5.23 17.80
N GLY A 356 -8.44 4.96 18.61
CA GLY A 356 -7.34 5.86 19.11
C GLY A 356 -5.89 5.58 18.58
N ALA A 357 -4.83 6.30 19.04
CA ALA A 357 -3.65 6.82 18.27
C ALA A 357 -2.18 6.27 18.50
N PHE A 358 -1.20 6.62 17.61
CA PHE A 358 0.28 6.31 17.63
C PHE A 358 1.22 7.20 16.72
N SER A 359 2.57 7.09 16.84
CA SER A 359 3.70 7.88 16.20
C SER A 359 4.65 7.14 15.18
N GLY A 360 5.15 7.84 14.12
CA GLY A 360 6.40 7.60 13.33
C GLY A 360 6.38 6.75 12.02
N GLY A 361 6.88 7.31 10.89
CA GLY A 361 7.41 6.62 9.68
C GLY A 361 6.39 5.90 8.78
N VAL A 362 6.69 5.74 7.48
CA VAL A 362 5.74 5.27 6.44
C VAL A 362 4.89 4.10 6.91
N ARG A 363 3.58 4.30 6.85
CA ARG A 363 2.61 3.39 7.45
C ARG A 363 1.91 2.60 6.39
N VAL A 364 1.91 1.29 6.57
CA VAL A 364 1.02 0.41 5.80
C VAL A 364 -0.18 0.14 6.69
N PHE A 365 -1.35 0.37 6.13
CA PHE A 365 -2.60 0.03 6.75
C PHE A 365 -3.31 -0.98 5.88
N SER A 366 -3.48 -2.20 6.37
CA SER A 366 -4.43 -3.14 5.79
C SER A 366 -5.82 -2.83 6.35
N VAL A 367 -6.73 -2.47 5.46
CA VAL A 367 -8.15 -2.28 5.71
C VAL A 367 -8.82 -3.62 5.40
N GLY A 368 -9.38 -4.26 6.42
CA GLY A 368 -10.09 -5.53 6.29
C GLY A 368 -11.24 -5.48 5.29
#